data_AF-A0A928WG82-F1
#
_entry.id   AF-A0A928WG82-F1
#
_cell.length_a   1.000
_cell.length_b   1.000
_cell.length_c   1.000
_cell.angle_alpha   90.00
_cell.angle_beta   90.00
_cell.angle_gamma   90.00
#
_symmetry.space_group_name_H-M   'P 1'
#
loop_
_entity.id
_entity.type
_entity.pdbx_description
1 polymer ?
#
loop_
_entity_poly.entity_id
_entity_poly.type
_entity_poly.pdbx_seq_one_letter_code
_entity_poly.pdbx_strand_id
1 'polypeptide(L)'
;MNIWIRNAYNCEIDIHDESTVVFQLRGHPWSLIYKPYSSSMKIDLTEEDARNISEFLGTYVIYYAGSDTCGTLEYQLYSNGICLEKLSFEEKFKCEFQSQIRQIEIRNIRKNTYTFTMNFIRDQEAYIPCIVEVESLKTGQRKTLHIEDLMPNEVERMDYLAQQ
;
A
#
# COMPACT_ATOMS: atom_id res chain seq x y z
N MET A 1 0.68 -11.69 -21.77
CA MET A 1 1.79 -10.78 -22.17
C MET A 1 1.95 -9.72 -21.08
N ASN A 2 3.17 -9.33 -20.72
CA ASN A 2 3.37 -8.30 -19.68
C ASN A 2 3.33 -6.90 -20.30
N ILE A 3 2.49 -6.04 -19.75
CA ILE A 3 2.36 -4.64 -20.12
C ILE A 3 3.06 -3.80 -19.06
N TRP A 4 3.91 -2.87 -19.52
CA TRP A 4 4.54 -1.88 -18.67
C TRP A 4 4.52 -0.52 -19.36
N ILE A 5 3.73 0.40 -18.82
CA ILE A 5 3.65 1.79 -19.28
C ILE A 5 4.34 2.64 -18.22
N ARG A 6 5.45 3.27 -18.60
CA ARG A 6 6.22 4.16 -17.72
C ARG A 6 5.66 5.57 -17.77
N ASN A 7 5.66 6.28 -16.64
CA ASN A 7 5.12 7.65 -16.53
C ASN A 7 3.68 7.75 -17.08
N ALA A 8 2.83 6.81 -16.67
CA ALA A 8 1.47 6.62 -17.12
C ALA A 8 0.46 7.63 -16.55
N TYR A 9 0.90 8.60 -15.74
CA TYR A 9 0.01 9.64 -15.20
C TYR A 9 -0.63 10.43 -16.36
N ASN A 10 -1.95 10.58 -16.36
CA ASN A 10 -2.78 11.16 -17.42
C ASN A 10 -2.69 10.44 -18.78
N CYS A 11 -2.08 9.26 -18.86
CA CYS A 11 -2.14 8.44 -20.06
C CYS A 11 -3.47 7.67 -20.12
N GLU A 12 -3.96 7.47 -21.34
CA GLU A 12 -5.02 6.49 -21.57
C GLU A 12 -4.43 5.07 -21.49
N ILE A 13 -5.01 4.25 -20.63
CA ILE A 13 -4.64 2.85 -20.44
C ILE A 13 -5.87 1.96 -20.63
N ASP A 14 -5.64 0.74 -21.09
CA ASP A 14 -6.65 -0.32 -21.04
C ASP A 14 -6.51 -1.05 -19.69
N ILE A 15 -7.62 -1.22 -18.98
CA ILE A 15 -7.63 -1.94 -17.70
C ILE A 15 -7.57 -3.45 -17.95
N HIS A 16 -6.69 -4.12 -17.21
CA HIS A 16 -6.50 -5.57 -17.22
C HIS A 16 -6.88 -6.20 -15.87
N ASP A 17 -7.14 -7.52 -15.84
CA ASP A 17 -7.52 -8.26 -14.63
C ASP A 17 -6.45 -8.11 -13.52
N GLU A 18 -5.16 -8.15 -13.88
CA GLU A 18 -4.04 -7.99 -12.95
C GLU A 18 -3.35 -6.62 -13.10
N SER A 19 -4.13 -5.55 -12.99
CA SER A 19 -3.60 -4.18 -13.02
C SER A 19 -2.86 -3.85 -11.72
N THR A 20 -1.70 -3.19 -11.84
CA THR A 20 -0.95 -2.63 -10.71
C THR A 20 -0.43 -1.24 -11.08
N VAL A 21 -0.63 -0.29 -10.18
CA VAL A 21 -0.08 1.06 -10.28
C VAL A 21 1.04 1.17 -9.26
N VAL A 22 2.22 1.60 -9.71
CA VAL A 22 3.37 1.88 -8.85
C VAL A 22 3.71 3.35 -9.01
N PHE A 23 3.67 4.13 -7.92
CA PHE A 23 3.92 5.56 -8.02
C PHE A 23 4.70 6.10 -6.84
N GLN A 24 5.45 7.17 -7.08
CA GLN A 24 6.21 7.89 -6.08
C GLN A 24 5.73 9.33 -6.03
N LEU A 25 5.47 9.82 -4.82
CA LEU A 25 5.14 11.22 -4.58
C LEU A 25 6.41 12.06 -4.55
N ARG A 26 6.34 13.28 -5.10
CA ARG A 26 7.45 14.22 -5.12
C ARG A 26 7.86 14.55 -3.68
N GLY A 27 9.16 14.41 -3.40
CA GLY A 27 9.72 14.67 -2.06
C GLY A 27 9.52 13.53 -1.05
N HIS A 28 8.90 12.41 -1.43
CA HIS A 28 8.77 11.23 -0.58
C HIS A 28 9.75 10.13 -1.00
N PRO A 29 10.42 9.45 -0.04
CA PRO A 29 11.39 8.41 -0.36
C PRO A 29 10.73 7.08 -0.75
N TRP A 30 9.43 6.92 -0.51
CA TRP A 30 8.69 5.69 -0.75
C TRP A 30 7.97 5.67 -2.09
N SER A 31 8.02 4.51 -2.74
CA SER A 31 7.08 4.15 -3.80
C SER A 31 5.87 3.44 -3.18
N LEU A 32 4.70 3.75 -3.70
CA LEU A 32 3.42 3.14 -3.34
C LEU A 32 3.03 2.13 -4.40
N ILE A 33 2.54 0.97 -3.96
CA ILE A 33 2.03 -0.09 -4.83
C ILE A 33 0.54 -0.20 -4.55
N TYR A 34 -0.25 -0.10 -5.60
CA TYR A 34 -1.69 -0.08 -5.52
C TYR A 34 -2.28 -0.99 -6.61
N LYS A 35 -3.20 -1.87 -6.21
CA LYS A 35 -3.94 -2.75 -7.11
C LYS A 35 -5.39 -2.26 -7.18
N PRO A 36 -5.83 -1.65 -8.29
CA PRO A 36 -7.22 -1.21 -8.43
C PRO A 36 -8.17 -2.41 -8.49
N TYR A 37 -9.38 -2.27 -7.95
CA TYR A 37 -10.40 -3.32 -8.08
C TYR A 37 -10.90 -3.42 -9.52
N SER A 38 -10.73 -4.62 -10.10
CA SER A 38 -11.46 -5.03 -11.29
C SER A 38 -12.72 -5.80 -10.91
N SER A 39 -13.82 -5.53 -11.61
CA SER A 39 -15.10 -6.25 -11.45
C SER A 39 -15.03 -7.76 -11.68
N SER A 40 -13.99 -8.26 -12.37
CA SER A 40 -13.79 -9.67 -12.67
C SER A 40 -13.02 -10.43 -11.58
N MET A 41 -12.13 -9.76 -10.84
CA MET A 41 -11.25 -10.39 -9.86
C MET A 41 -10.76 -9.38 -8.82
N LYS A 42 -10.90 -9.76 -7.54
CA LYS A 42 -10.33 -8.99 -6.42
C LYS A 42 -8.98 -9.60 -6.05
N ILE A 43 -7.89 -8.94 -6.46
CA ILE A 43 -6.53 -9.33 -6.03
C ILE A 43 -6.05 -8.26 -5.05
N ASP A 44 -6.20 -8.56 -3.76
CA ASP A 44 -5.66 -7.73 -2.70
C ASP A 44 -4.14 -7.94 -2.62
N LEU A 45 -3.38 -6.87 -2.37
CA LEU A 45 -1.99 -6.99 -1.93
C LEU A 45 -1.98 -7.59 -0.53
N THR A 46 -1.09 -8.54 -0.28
CA THR A 46 -1.01 -9.29 0.98
C THR A 46 0.28 -8.99 1.74
N GLU A 47 0.35 -9.41 3.01
CA GLU A 47 1.60 -9.38 3.78
C GLU A 47 2.71 -10.24 3.14
N GLU A 48 2.33 -11.30 2.43
CA GLU A 48 3.27 -12.17 1.72
C GLU A 48 3.87 -11.47 0.49
N ASP A 49 3.07 -10.69 -0.24
CA ASP A 49 3.57 -9.86 -1.35
C ASP A 49 4.61 -8.87 -0.84
N ALA A 50 4.34 -8.18 0.28
CA ALA A 50 5.27 -7.24 0.88
C ALA A 50 6.59 -7.90 1.29
N ARG A 51 6.52 -9.09 1.91
CA ARG A 51 7.70 -9.89 2.25
C ARG A 51 8.51 -10.25 1.01
N ASN A 52 7.86 -10.80 -0.01
CA ASN A 52 8.50 -11.25 -1.25
C ASN A 52 9.15 -10.08 -1.99
N ILE A 53 8.50 -8.91 -2.05
CA ILE A 53 9.06 -7.69 -2.65
C ILE A 53 10.31 -7.25 -1.87
N SER A 54 10.25 -7.25 -0.53
CA SER A 54 11.40 -6.86 0.30
C SER A 54 12.60 -7.78 0.11
N GLU A 55 12.36 -9.08 -0.06
CA GLU A 55 13.38 -10.10 -0.31
C GLU A 55 13.98 -9.93 -1.70
N PHE A 56 13.13 -9.84 -2.72
CA PHE A 56 13.55 -9.76 -4.11
C PHE A 56 14.33 -8.48 -4.42
N LEU A 57 13.91 -7.34 -3.88
CA LEU A 57 14.55 -6.05 -4.13
C LEU A 57 15.64 -5.70 -3.10
N GLY A 58 15.79 -6.49 -2.04
CA GLY A 58 16.74 -6.23 -0.97
C GLY A 58 16.50 -4.86 -0.29
N THR A 59 15.24 -4.51 -0.05
CA THR A 59 14.83 -3.18 0.41
C THR A 59 13.82 -3.24 1.55
N TYR A 60 13.51 -2.09 2.14
CA TYR A 60 12.42 -1.96 3.11
C TYR A 60 11.07 -1.93 2.40
N VAL A 61 10.08 -2.63 2.96
CA VAL A 61 8.68 -2.60 2.49
C VAL A 61 7.76 -2.51 3.69
N ILE A 62 6.77 -1.63 3.60
CA ILE A 62 5.70 -1.52 4.58
C ILE A 62 4.43 -2.08 3.95
N TYR A 63 3.90 -3.16 4.52
CA TYR A 63 2.50 -3.51 4.33
C TYR A 63 1.66 -2.66 5.28
N TYR A 64 0.57 -2.11 4.79
CA TYR A 64 -0.40 -1.38 5.59
C TYR A 64 -1.82 -1.72 5.13
N ALA A 65 -2.69 -2.02 6.08
CA ALA A 65 -4.12 -2.20 5.85
C ALA A 65 -4.92 -1.55 6.99
N GLY A 66 -6.05 -0.95 6.65
CA GLY A 66 -6.96 -0.37 7.62
C GLY A 66 -8.39 -0.37 7.11
N SER A 67 -9.34 -0.51 8.02
CA SER A 67 -10.77 -0.41 7.74
C SER A 67 -11.44 0.42 8.82
N ASP A 68 -12.05 1.54 8.41
CA ASP A 68 -12.88 2.37 9.28
C ASP A 68 -14.17 1.65 9.70
N THR A 69 -14.72 0.86 8.79
CA THR A 69 -15.97 0.11 8.96
C THR A 69 -15.80 -1.03 9.96
N CYS A 70 -14.65 -1.72 9.92
CA CYS A 70 -14.35 -2.83 10.82
C CYS A 70 -13.52 -2.41 12.05
N GLY A 71 -13.06 -1.15 12.14
CA GLY A 71 -12.17 -0.69 13.20
C GLY A 71 -10.85 -1.47 13.24
N THR A 72 -10.34 -1.89 12.08
CA THR A 72 -9.10 -2.66 11.96
C THR A 72 -7.94 -1.80 11.49
N LEU A 73 -6.75 -2.14 11.98
CA LEU A 73 -5.50 -1.47 11.63
C LEU A 73 -4.36 -2.49 11.69
N GLU A 74 -3.57 -2.53 10.63
CA GLU A 74 -2.49 -3.47 10.49
C GLU A 74 -1.30 -2.84 9.76
N TYR A 75 -0.10 -3.15 10.23
CA TYR A 75 1.10 -2.91 9.44
C TYR A 75 2.17 -3.98 9.70
N GLN A 76 3.02 -4.18 8.70
CA GLN A 76 4.27 -4.93 8.83
C GLN A 76 5.41 -4.20 8.14
N LEU A 77 6.55 -4.11 8.82
CA LEU A 77 7.82 -3.64 8.27
C LEU A 77 8.70 -4.83 7.92
N TYR A 78 9.05 -4.95 6.65
CA TYR A 78 9.99 -5.96 6.16
C TYR A 78 11.29 -5.33 5.69
N SER A 79 12.38 -6.09 5.79
CA SER A 79 13.67 -5.79 5.17
C SER A 79 14.33 -7.10 4.75
N ASN A 80 14.67 -7.24 3.47
CA ASN A 80 15.31 -8.45 2.92
C ASN A 80 14.55 -9.75 3.28
N GLY A 81 13.21 -9.73 3.20
CA GLY A 81 12.36 -10.88 3.55
C GLY A 81 12.12 -11.09 5.05
N ILE A 82 12.78 -10.31 5.93
CA ILE A 82 12.67 -10.45 7.38
C ILE A 82 11.64 -9.47 7.93
N CYS A 83 10.65 -9.97 8.68
CA CYS A 83 9.69 -9.14 9.40
C CYS A 83 10.35 -8.49 10.62
N LEU A 84 10.63 -7.19 10.54
CA LEU A 84 11.27 -6.42 11.62
C LEU A 84 10.26 -6.00 12.68
N GLU A 85 9.04 -5.67 12.27
CA GLU A 85 7.99 -5.23 13.17
C GLU A 85 6.62 -5.49 12.56
N LYS A 86 5.64 -5.84 13.40
CA LYS A 86 4.24 -5.97 13.01
C LYS A 86 3.28 -5.56 14.11
N LEU A 87 2.17 -4.98 13.70
CA LEU A 87 1.01 -4.68 14.54
C LEU A 87 -0.25 -5.21 13.86
N SER A 88 -1.10 -5.91 14.61
CA SER A 88 -2.44 -6.30 14.18
C SER A 88 -3.46 -5.87 15.24
N PHE A 89 -4.38 -5.00 14.87
CA PHE A 89 -5.36 -4.39 15.77
C PHE A 89 -6.78 -4.48 15.20
N GLU A 90 -7.72 -4.80 16.08
CA GLU A 90 -9.15 -4.81 15.83
C GLU A 90 -9.85 -4.25 17.07
N GLU A 91 -10.58 -3.16 16.91
CA GLU A 91 -11.17 -2.41 18.02
C GLU A 91 -12.05 -3.32 18.91
N LYS A 92 -11.78 -3.34 20.21
CA LYS A 92 -12.43 -4.19 21.24
C LYS A 92 -12.13 -5.70 21.15
N PHE A 93 -11.50 -6.18 20.08
CA PHE A 93 -11.23 -7.62 19.90
C PHE A 93 -9.76 -7.98 20.08
N LYS A 94 -8.85 -7.30 19.36
CA LYS A 94 -7.45 -7.74 19.25
C LYS A 94 -6.46 -6.59 19.26
N CYS A 95 -5.29 -6.81 19.88
CA CYS A 95 -4.13 -5.94 19.75
C CYS A 95 -2.88 -6.80 19.96
N GLU A 96 -2.18 -7.08 18.87
CA GLU A 96 -0.96 -7.89 18.83
C GLU A 96 0.18 -7.04 18.26
N PHE A 97 1.34 -7.08 18.91
CA PHE A 97 2.52 -6.36 18.47
C PHE A 97 3.75 -7.22 18.67
N GLN A 98 4.63 -7.24 17.67
CA GLN A 98 5.91 -7.90 17.72
C GLN A 98 6.94 -7.01 17.03
N SER A 99 8.10 -6.80 17.65
CA SER A 99 9.16 -5.98 17.09
C SER A 99 10.54 -6.55 17.44
N GLN A 100 11.45 -6.52 16.47
CA GLN A 100 12.87 -6.80 16.62
C GLN A 100 13.69 -5.52 16.81
N ILE A 101 13.10 -4.36 16.53
CA ILE A 101 13.80 -3.06 16.46
C ILE A 101 13.51 -2.14 17.65
N ARG A 102 12.46 -2.44 18.43
CA ARG A 102 12.14 -1.71 19.66
C ARG A 102 11.42 -2.60 20.67
N GLN A 103 11.53 -2.24 21.95
CA GLN A 103 10.87 -2.94 23.06
C GLN A 103 9.77 -2.04 23.62
N ILE A 104 8.51 -2.38 23.36
CA ILE A 104 7.34 -1.64 23.81
C ILE A 104 6.31 -2.63 24.34
N GLU A 105 5.79 -2.36 25.53
CA GLU A 105 4.71 -3.17 26.08
C GLU A 105 3.39 -2.91 25.35
N ILE A 106 2.68 -3.99 24.98
CA ILE A 106 1.41 -3.92 24.25
C ILE A 106 0.36 -3.04 24.93
N ARG A 107 0.36 -2.95 26.27
CA ARG A 107 -0.56 -2.10 27.04
C ARG A 107 -0.41 -0.61 26.74
N ASN A 108 0.80 -0.18 26.36
CA ASN A 108 1.09 1.21 26.00
C ASN A 108 0.61 1.52 24.58
N ILE A 109 0.64 0.52 23.70
CA ILE A 109 0.14 0.61 22.33
C ILE A 109 -1.39 0.64 22.34
N ARG A 110 -2.04 -0.32 23.02
CA ARG A 110 -3.50 -0.52 23.01
C ARG A 110 -4.31 0.72 23.39
N LYS A 111 -3.77 1.58 24.26
CA LYS A 111 -4.44 2.83 24.67
C LYS A 111 -4.52 3.87 23.55
N ASN A 112 -3.57 3.86 22.62
CA ASN A 112 -3.40 4.88 21.58
C ASN A 112 -2.98 4.24 20.25
N THR A 113 -3.58 3.11 19.86
CA THR A 113 -3.11 2.29 18.73
C THR A 113 -3.01 3.08 17.42
N TYR A 114 -4.02 3.91 17.11
CA TYR A 114 -3.99 4.76 15.92
C TYR A 114 -2.83 5.75 15.93
N THR A 115 -2.62 6.45 17.05
CA THR A 115 -1.49 7.39 17.18
C THR A 115 -0.15 6.67 17.09
N PHE A 116 -0.04 5.48 17.69
CA PHE A 116 1.16 4.65 17.61
C PHE A 116 1.50 4.27 16.17
N THR A 117 0.51 3.82 15.39
CA THR A 117 0.70 3.49 13.97
C THR A 117 1.02 4.73 13.14
N MET A 118 0.31 5.84 13.33
CA MET A 118 0.60 7.07 12.58
C MET A 118 2.00 7.61 12.88
N ASN A 119 2.47 7.49 14.11
CA ASN A 119 3.84 7.84 14.46
C ASN A 119 4.83 6.89 13.79
N PHE A 120 4.57 5.56 13.78
CA PHE A 120 5.40 4.61 13.04
C PHE A 120 5.54 5.01 11.56
N ILE A 121 4.44 5.28 10.87
CA ILE A 121 4.45 5.69 9.45
C ILE A 121 5.25 6.97 9.24
N ARG A 122 5.09 7.97 10.13
CA ARG A 122 5.86 9.22 10.10
C ARG A 122 7.35 9.01 10.37
N ASP A 123 7.70 8.15 11.31
CA ASP A 123 9.09 7.81 11.65
C ASP A 123 9.80 7.14 10.47
N GLN A 124 9.05 6.51 9.56
CA GLN A 124 9.57 5.97 8.30
C GLN A 124 9.63 7.01 7.16
N GLU A 125 9.20 8.25 7.40
CA GLU A 125 8.98 9.27 6.35
C GLU A 125 8.01 8.79 5.24
N ALA A 126 7.10 7.87 5.60
CA ALA A 126 6.10 7.32 4.70
C ALA A 126 4.80 8.14 4.73
N TYR A 127 4.04 8.04 3.65
CA TYR A 127 2.71 8.64 3.53
C TYR A 127 1.73 7.58 3.03
N ILE A 128 0.55 7.53 3.65
CA ILE A 128 -0.53 6.64 3.23
C ILE A 128 -1.60 7.51 2.58
N PRO A 129 -1.71 7.52 1.23
CA PRO A 129 -2.75 8.27 0.54
C PRO A 129 -4.12 7.65 0.82
N CYS A 130 -5.12 8.51 0.95
CA CYS A 130 -6.52 8.08 0.88
C CYS A 130 -6.86 7.88 -0.60
N ILE A 131 -6.71 6.65 -1.09
CA ILE A 131 -7.10 6.31 -2.46
C ILE A 131 -8.55 5.86 -2.41
N VAL A 132 -9.44 6.70 -2.94
CA VAL A 132 -10.87 6.39 -3.06
C VAL A 132 -11.11 5.72 -4.42
N GLU A 133 -11.58 4.49 -4.39
CA GLU A 133 -12.07 3.83 -5.60
C GLU A 133 -13.50 4.26 -5.86
N VAL A 134 -13.66 5.25 -6.74
CA VAL A 134 -14.99 5.81 -7.07
C VAL A 134 -15.85 4.81 -7.84
N GLU A 135 -15.24 3.90 -8.62
CA GLU A 135 -15.95 2.93 -9.46
C GLU A 135 -15.15 1.64 -9.65
N SER A 136 -15.81 0.47 -9.64
CA SER A 136 -15.20 -0.79 -10.05
C SER A 136 -14.78 -0.71 -11.53
N LEU A 137 -13.48 -0.84 -11.80
CA LEU A 137 -12.98 -0.84 -13.17
C LEU A 137 -13.37 -2.14 -13.88
N LYS A 138 -13.61 -2.08 -15.19
CA LYS A 138 -13.90 -3.26 -16.01
C LYS A 138 -12.70 -3.60 -16.87
N THR A 139 -12.36 -4.89 -16.94
CA THR A 139 -11.34 -5.37 -17.88
C THR A 139 -11.72 -5.00 -19.31
N GLY A 140 -10.75 -4.46 -20.05
CA GLY A 140 -10.93 -3.90 -21.39
C GLY A 140 -11.51 -2.47 -21.42
N GLN A 141 -11.83 -1.87 -20.26
CA GLN A 141 -12.20 -0.47 -20.20
C GLN A 141 -10.96 0.41 -20.44
N ARG A 142 -11.09 1.38 -21.34
CA ARG A 142 -10.08 2.41 -21.53
C ARG A 142 -10.36 3.57 -20.57
N LYS A 143 -9.35 3.98 -19.78
CA LYS A 143 -9.49 5.08 -18.80
C LYS A 143 -8.20 5.89 -18.73
N THR A 144 -8.33 7.18 -18.43
CA THR A 144 -7.19 8.04 -18.11
C THR A 144 -6.72 7.74 -16.69
N LEU A 145 -5.47 7.28 -16.55
CA LEU A 145 -4.90 6.96 -15.24
C LEU A 145 -4.57 8.24 -14.47
N HIS A 146 -5.29 8.47 -13.37
CA HIS A 146 -4.96 9.44 -12.35
C HIS A 146 -5.55 8.96 -11.02
N ILE A 147 -4.98 9.43 -9.91
CA ILE A 147 -5.52 9.20 -8.56
C ILE A 147 -6.27 10.46 -8.17
N GLU A 148 -7.49 10.31 -7.65
CA GLU A 148 -8.29 11.45 -7.17
C GLU A 148 -7.49 12.23 -6.12
N ASP A 149 -7.62 13.57 -6.15
CA ASP A 149 -6.89 14.50 -5.29
C ASP A 149 -5.36 14.47 -5.37
N LEU A 150 -4.78 13.81 -6.36
CA LEU A 150 -3.34 13.81 -6.59
C LEU A 150 -3.00 14.53 -7.89
N MET A 151 -2.42 15.73 -7.81
CA MET A 151 -2.07 16.56 -8.96
C MET A 151 -0.82 16.02 -9.70
N PRO A 152 -0.67 16.27 -11.02
CA PRO A 152 0.47 15.76 -11.78
C PRO A 152 1.83 16.23 -11.25
N ASN A 153 1.91 17.44 -10.70
CA ASN A 153 3.14 17.99 -10.13
C ASN A 153 3.49 17.39 -8.76
N GLU A 154 2.57 16.70 -8.10
CA GLU A 154 2.79 15.98 -6.84
C GLU A 154 3.31 14.56 -7.06
N VAL A 155 3.25 14.06 -8.30
CA VAL A 155 3.77 12.76 -8.70
C VAL A 155 5.15 12.92 -9.30
N GLU A 156 6.14 12.24 -8.72
CA GLU A 156 7.49 12.15 -9.29
C GLU A 156 7.51 11.15 -10.45
N ARG A 157 6.85 10.00 -10.25
CA ARG A 157 6.71 8.94 -11.23
C ARG A 157 5.46 8.12 -10.95
N MET A 158 4.80 7.66 -12.01
CA MET A 158 3.70 6.69 -11.93
C MET A 158 3.83 5.71 -13.09
N ASP A 159 3.94 4.44 -12.79
CA ASP A 159 4.00 3.36 -13.77
C ASP A 159 2.75 2.50 -13.66
N TYR A 160 2.28 2.01 -14.80
CA TYR A 160 1.22 1.02 -14.90
C TYR A 160 1.81 -0.31 -15.35
N LEU A 161 1.46 -1.38 -14.63
CA LEU A 161 1.86 -2.75 -14.88
C LEU A 161 0.60 -3.61 -15.02
N ALA A 162 0.60 -4.53 -15.97
CA ALA A 162 -0.50 -5.48 -16.14
C ALA A 162 -0.05 -6.80 -16.77
N GLN A 163 -0.79 -7.86 -16.49
CA GLN A 163 -0.72 -9.12 -17.23
C GLN A 163 -1.96 -9.27 -18.12
N GLN A 164 -1.72 -9.61 -19.39
CA GLN A 164 -2.71 -10.15 -20.33
C GLN A 164 -2.75 -11.67 -20.30
#